data_AF-W1Y1Z0-F1
#
_entry.id   AF-W1Y1Z0-F1
#
_cell.length_a   1.000
_cell.length_b   1.000
_cell.length_c   1.000
_cell.angle_alpha   90.00
_cell.angle_beta   90.00
_cell.angle_gamma   90.00
#
_symmetry.space_group_name_H-M   'P 1'
#
loop_
_entity.id
_entity.type
_entity.pdbx_description
1 polymer ?
#
loop_
_entity_poly.entity_id
_entity_poly.type
_entity_poly.pdbx_seq_one_letter_code
_entity_poly.pdbx_strand_id
1 'polypeptide(L)' 'QELGLLFQGPNYVIVKKGGKAGEKVEKHNHPEANVIFTVVKGKVQVFLNETEEHVLVPGQVLEFNGDNY' A
#
# COMPACT_ATOMS: atom_id res chain seq x y z
N GLN A 1 -9.15 8.69 -13.99
CA GLN A 1 -9.23 7.40 -13.27
C GLN A 1 -9.58 7.71 -11.83
N GLU A 2 -10.50 6.98 -11.21
CA GLU A 2 -10.89 7.24 -9.82
C GLU A 2 -9.75 6.90 -8.85
N LEU A 3 -9.52 7.79 -7.89
CA LEU A 3 -8.52 7.70 -6.83
C LEU A 3 -9.22 7.86 -5.47
N GLY A 4 -8.56 7.43 -4.41
CA GLY A 4 -9.10 7.46 -3.06
C GLY A 4 -9.87 6.18 -2.71
N LEU A 5 -10.86 6.32 -1.83
CA LEU A 5 -11.71 5.22 -1.40
C LEU A 5 -12.57 4.72 -2.57
N LEU A 6 -12.39 3.46 -2.95
CA LEU A 6 -13.17 2.81 -4.02
C LEU A 6 -14.29 1.94 -3.46
N PHE A 7 -14.07 1.33 -2.29
CA PHE A 7 -15.05 0.46 -1.65
C PHE A 7 -14.84 0.45 -0.14
N GLN A 8 -15.94 0.49 0.61
CA GLN A 8 -15.96 0.29 2.05
C GLN A 8 -17.03 -0.75 2.39
N GLY A 9 -16.56 -1.93 2.78
CA GLY A 9 -17.41 -3.01 3.24
C GLY A 9 -17.27 -3.25 4.74
N PRO A 10 -18.07 -4.17 5.31
CA PRO A 10 -17.98 -4.49 6.72
C PRO A 10 -16.66 -5.16 7.12
N ASN A 11 -15.95 -5.78 6.17
CA ASN A 11 -14.76 -6.60 6.45
C ASN A 11 -13.48 -6.06 5.81
N TYR A 12 -13.56 -5.18 4.81
CA TYR A 12 -12.39 -4.65 4.11
C TYR A 12 -12.69 -3.32 3.42
N VAL A 13 -11.61 -2.59 3.14
CA VAL A 13 -11.61 -1.31 2.46
C VAL A 13 -10.68 -1.39 1.26
N ILE A 14 -11.11 -0.85 0.12
CA ILE A 14 -10.25 -0.71 -1.06
C ILE A 14 -9.94 0.77 -1.28
N VAL A 15 -8.67 1.12 -1.25
CA VAL A 15 -8.18 2.46 -1.56
C VAL A 15 -7.25 2.39 -2.76
N LYS A 16 -7.46 3.26 -3.74
CA LYS A 16 -6.55 3.44 -4.87
C LYS A 16 -5.76 4.73 -4.72
N LYS A 17 -4.48 4.60 -4.41
CA LYS A 17 -3.56 5.74 -4.34
C LYS A 17 -2.95 6.02 -5.72
N GLY A 18 -2.90 7.29 -6.07
CA GLY A 18 -2.13 7.82 -7.19
C GLY A 18 -1.08 8.78 -6.64
N GLY A 19 0.12 8.76 -7.20
CA GLY A 19 1.21 9.64 -6.81
C GLY A 19 2.11 9.98 -7.99
N LYS A 20 2.96 10.99 -7.82
CA LYS A 20 3.99 11.38 -8.79
C LYS A 20 5.33 10.71 -8.45
N ALA A 21 6.22 10.62 -9.43
CA ALA A 21 7.57 10.09 -9.18
C ALA A 21 8.29 10.97 -8.14
N GLY A 22 8.87 10.32 -7.11
CA GLY A 22 9.53 10.99 -5.99
C GLY A 22 8.60 11.35 -4.82
N GLU A 23 7.28 11.22 -4.99
CA GLU A 23 6.34 11.38 -3.88
C GLU A 23 6.48 10.23 -2.88
N LYS A 24 6.37 10.55 -1.59
CA LYS A 24 6.46 9.59 -0.50
C LYS A 24 5.12 9.50 0.22
N VAL A 25 4.76 8.30 0.62
CA VAL A 25 3.72 8.08 1.61
C VAL A 25 4.40 8.17 2.98
N GLU A 26 3.91 9.06 3.84
CA GLU A 26 4.45 9.20 5.19
C GLU A 26 4.31 7.91 5.99
N LYS A 27 5.25 7.67 6.92
CA LYS A 27 5.31 6.47 7.74
C LYS A 27 4.08 6.39 8.68
N HIS A 28 3.32 5.30 8.61
CA HIS A 28 2.11 5.06 9.42
C HIS A 28 1.76 3.57 9.41
N ASN A 29 0.96 3.13 10.38
CA ASN A 29 0.46 1.76 10.50
C ASN A 29 -1.09 1.69 10.35
N HIS A 30 -1.61 0.47 10.25
CA HIS A 30 -3.05 0.12 10.22
C HIS A 30 -3.30 -1.04 11.20
N PRO A 31 -3.18 -0.82 12.52
CA PRO A 31 -3.16 -1.91 13.52
C PRO A 31 -4.44 -2.77 13.55
N GLU A 32 -5.53 -2.26 12.99
CA GLU A 32 -6.81 -2.97 12.87
C GLU A 32 -6.93 -3.89 11.64
N ALA A 33 -5.94 -3.94 10.75
CA ALA A 33 -6.06 -4.61 9.46
C ALA A 33 -4.81 -5.37 9.03
N ASN A 34 -5.00 -6.46 8.28
CA ASN A 34 -3.95 -6.99 7.39
C ASN A 34 -4.01 -6.25 6.06
N VAL A 35 -2.85 -5.91 5.51
CA VAL A 35 -2.75 -5.08 4.31
C VAL A 35 -2.32 -5.93 3.12
N ILE A 36 -3.08 -5.84 2.03
CA ILE A 36 -2.69 -6.35 0.70
C ILE A 36 -2.41 -5.14 -0.19
N PHE A 37 -1.18 -5.02 -0.66
CA PHE A 37 -0.71 -3.89 -1.46
C PHE A 37 -0.21 -4.37 -2.83
N THR A 38 -0.71 -3.76 -3.89
CA THR A 38 -0.29 -4.03 -5.27
C THR A 38 -0.08 -2.74 -6.04
N VAL A 39 0.92 -2.72 -6.91
CA VAL A 39 1.13 -1.64 -7.87
C VAL A 39 0.36 -1.96 -9.14
N VAL A 40 -0.41 -1.00 -9.65
CA VAL A 40 -1.16 -1.18 -10.91
C VAL A 40 -0.40 -0.59 -12.11
N LYS A 41 0.42 0.44 -11.88
CA LYS A 41 1.26 1.10 -12.90
C LYS A 41 2.48 1.72 -12.23
N GLY A 42 3.63 1.67 -12.90
CA GLY A 42 4.87 2.25 -12.41
C GLY A 42 5.63 1.30 -11.48
N LYS A 43 6.30 1.85 -10.47
CA LYS A 43 7.08 1.11 -9.47
C LYS A 43 6.98 1.83 -8.13
N VAL A 44 6.88 1.07 -7.05
CA VAL A 44 6.90 1.60 -5.68
C VAL A 44 7.96 0.86 -4.88
N GLN A 45 8.69 1.58 -4.03
CA GLN A 45 9.60 1.04 -3.03
C GLN A 45 8.93 1.17 -1.67
N VAL A 46 8.77 0.05 -0.97
CA VAL A 46 8.12 -0.05 0.33
C VAL A 46 9.17 -0.42 1.35
N PHE A 47 9.18 0.29 2.48
CA PHE A 47 10.00 -0.04 3.64
C PHE A 47 9.04 -0.42 4.76
N LEU A 48 9.27 -1.56 5.41
CA LEU A 48 8.52 -2.00 6.58
C LEU A 48 9.48 -2.12 7.77
N ASN A 49 9.11 -1.49 8.88
CA ASN A 49 9.85 -1.45 10.14
C ASN A 49 11.33 -1.05 9.98
N GLU A 50 11.66 -0.28 8.94
CA GLU A 50 13.02 0.14 8.57
C GLU A 50 14.02 -1.02 8.33
N THR A 51 13.55 -2.26 8.32
CA THR A 51 14.37 -3.47 8.28
C THR A 51 14.09 -4.30 7.04
N GLU A 52 12.89 -4.16 6.47
CA GLU A 52 12.47 -4.84 5.25
C GLU A 52 12.27 -3.83 4.13
N GLU A 53 12.78 -4.16 2.94
CA GLU A 53 12.65 -3.36 1.74
C GLU A 53 12.09 -4.21 0.60
N HIS A 54 11.03 -3.71 -0.03
CA HIS A 54 10.39 -4.35 -1.17
C HIS A 54 10.25 -3.37 -2.33
N VAL A 55 10.63 -3.81 -3.53
CA VAL A 55 10.36 -3.09 -4.77
C VAL A 55 9.25 -3.81 -5.52
N LEU A 56 8.11 -3.13 -5.66
CA LEU A 56 6.93 -3.67 -6.32
C LEU A 56 6.73 -3.06 -7.71
N VAL A 57 6.46 -3.94 -8.67
CA VAL A 57 6.03 -3.61 -10.03
C VAL A 57 4.65 -4.24 -10.33
N PRO A 58 3.96 -3.87 -11.43
CA PRO A 58 2.64 -4.38 -11.70
C PRO A 58 2.58 -5.91 -11.78
N GLY A 59 1.55 -6.48 -11.14
CA GLY A 59 1.35 -7.93 -11.03
C GLY A 59 1.94 -8.58 -9.77
N GLN A 60 2.72 -7.84 -8.97
CA GLN A 60 3.20 -8.31 -7.68
C GLN A 60 2.28 -7.86 -6.54
N VAL A 61 2.14 -8.73 -5.54
CA VAL A 61 1.37 -8.49 -4.33
C VAL A 61 2.31 -8.55 -3.14
N LEU A 62 2.22 -7.56 -2.26
CA LEU A 62 2.82 -7.55 -0.93
C LEU A 62 1.70 -7.68 0.09
N GLU A 63 1.83 -8.64 0.99
CA GLU A 63 0.96 -8.81 2.14
C GLU A 63 1.77 -8.57 3.41
N PHE A 64 1.22 -7.80 4.34
CA PHE A 64 1.86 -7.56 5.64
C PHE A 64 0.83 -7.32 6.75
N ASN A 65 1.22 -7.64 7.98
CA ASN A 65 0.47 -7.26 9.17
C ASN A 65 0.47 -5.73 9.27
N GLY A 66 -0.71 -5.11 9.42
CA GLY A 66 -0.85 -3.65 9.48
C GLY A 66 -0.20 -2.99 10.69
N ASP A 67 0.27 -3.75 11.69
CA ASP A 67 1.16 -3.22 12.74
C ASP A 67 2.54 -2.78 12.19
N ASN A 68 2.97 -3.33 11.06
CA ASN A 68 4.26 -3.03 10.41
C ASN A 68 4.18 -1.74 9.57
N TYR A 69 5.21 -0.89 9.63
CA TYR A 69 5.17 0.48 9.10
C TYR A 69 6.49 1.08 8.63
#